data_AF-A0A497AYU1-F1
#
_entry.id   AF-A0A497AYU1-F1
#
_cell.length_a   1.000
_cell.length_b   1.000
_cell.length_c   1.000
_cell.angle_alpha   90.00
_cell.angle_beta   90.00
_cell.angle_gamma   90.00
#
_symmetry.space_group_name_H-M   'P 1'
#
loop_
_entity.id
_entity.type
_entity.pdbx_description
1 polymer ?
#
loop_
_entity_poly.entity_id
_entity_poly.type
_entity_poly.pdbx_seq_one_letter_code
_entity_poly.pdbx_strand_id
1 'polypeptide(L)'
;MAEKFNPTKWLTTAEAAELTGYHVRYLRQLINEGKVQAVKRGGIFWVDEENVTGYANEMTRLGPAKHDPWRAGARRTGEGAE
;
A
#
# COMPACT_ATOMS: atom_id res chain seq x y z
N MET A 1 -5.11 -20.34 -21.69
CA MET A 1 -3.81 -19.64 -21.62
C MET A 1 -3.30 -19.76 -20.20
N ALA A 2 -2.31 -20.60 -19.94
CA ALA A 2 -1.74 -20.76 -18.60
C ALA A 2 -0.78 -19.60 -18.35
N GLU A 3 -1.21 -18.63 -17.54
CA GLU A 3 -0.39 -17.52 -17.08
C GLU A 3 0.80 -18.11 -16.32
N LYS A 4 2.01 -17.91 -16.86
CA LYS A 4 3.25 -18.44 -16.31
C LYS A 4 3.44 -17.84 -14.92
N PHE A 5 3.26 -18.65 -13.88
CA PHE A 5 3.67 -18.34 -12.52
C PHE A 5 5.19 -18.15 -12.52
N ASN A 6 5.65 -16.91 -12.71
CA ASN A 6 7.06 -16.56 -12.64
C ASN A 6 7.37 -16.24 -11.17
N PRO A 7 7.97 -17.17 -10.40
CA PRO A 7 8.27 -16.95 -8.98
C PRO A 7 9.24 -15.80 -8.74
N THR A 8 9.88 -15.27 -9.79
CA THR A 8 10.82 -14.16 -9.74
C THR A 8 10.16 -12.79 -9.50
N LYS A 9 8.84 -12.66 -9.66
CA LYS A 9 8.15 -11.35 -9.50
C LYS A 9 7.25 -11.24 -8.28
N TRP A 10 7.13 -12.30 -7.48
CA TRP A 10 6.26 -12.31 -6.31
C TRP A 10 7.09 -12.24 -5.04
N LEU A 11 6.94 -11.13 -4.31
CA LEU A 11 7.60 -10.88 -3.05
C LEU A 11 6.65 -11.17 -1.89
N THR A 12 7.19 -11.57 -0.73
CA THR A 12 6.36 -11.58 0.48
C THR A 12 6.10 -10.14 0.93
N THR A 13 5.07 -9.93 1.75
CA THR A 13 4.82 -8.60 2.34
C THR A 13 5.99 -8.05 3.16
N ALA A 14 6.90 -8.91 3.65
CA ALA A 14 8.10 -8.49 4.36
C ALA A 14 9.17 -7.98 3.38
N GLU A 15 9.46 -8.76 2.34
CA GLU A 15 10.40 -8.35 1.28
C GLU A 15 9.93 -7.05 0.59
N ALA A 16 8.64 -6.94 0.27
CA ALA A 16 8.08 -5.74 -0.33
C ALA A 16 8.17 -4.52 0.61
N ALA A 17 8.10 -4.73 1.93
CA ALA A 17 8.27 -3.67 2.92
C ALA A 17 9.72 -3.14 2.92
N GLU A 18 10.71 -4.04 2.84
CA GLU A 18 12.12 -3.65 2.74
C GLU A 18 12.43 -2.98 1.41
N LEU A 19 11.88 -3.47 0.30
CA LEU A 19 12.11 -2.92 -1.03
C LEU A 19 11.55 -1.48 -1.17
N THR A 20 10.33 -1.25 -0.69
CA THR A 20 9.64 0.04 -0.87
C THR A 20 9.82 0.99 0.30
N GLY A 21 10.34 0.51 1.43
CA GLY A 21 10.39 1.25 2.70
C GLY A 21 9.03 1.40 3.38
N TYR A 22 7.97 0.76 2.88
CA TYR A 22 6.65 0.78 3.51
C TYR A 22 6.55 -0.23 4.65
N HIS A 23 5.67 0.03 5.61
CA HIS A 23 5.40 -0.91 6.69
C HIS A 23 4.51 -2.07 6.21
N VAL A 24 4.77 -3.30 6.69
CA VAL A 24 4.00 -4.52 6.35
C VAL A 24 2.48 -4.37 6.55
N ARG A 25 2.08 -3.66 7.63
CA ARG A 25 0.65 -3.35 7.86
C ARG A 25 0.05 -2.44 6.79
N TYR A 26 0.82 -1.47 6.31
CA TYR A 26 0.37 -0.56 5.26
C TYR A 26 0.21 -1.31 3.93
N LEU A 27 1.15 -2.20 3.60
CA LEU A 27 1.02 -3.09 2.44
C LEU A 27 -0.25 -3.96 2.53
N ARG A 28 -0.54 -4.57 3.68
CA ARG A 28 -1.79 -5.33 3.88
C ARG A 28 -3.04 -4.48 3.69
N GLN A 29 -3.01 -3.23 4.14
CA GLN A 29 -4.10 -2.29 3.93
C GLN A 29 -4.29 -2.02 2.43
N LEU A 30 -3.20 -1.75 1.68
CA LEU A 30 -3.26 -1.54 0.24
C LEU A 30 -3.80 -2.77 -0.52
N ILE A 31 -3.43 -3.98 -0.07
CA ILE A 31 -3.95 -5.24 -0.61
C ILE A 31 -5.46 -5.34 -0.38
N ASN A 32 -5.93 -5.05 0.84
CA ASN A 32 -7.36 -5.09 1.16
C ASN A 32 -8.16 -4.00 0.41
N GLU A 33 -7.54 -2.84 0.15
CA GLU A 33 -8.13 -1.77 -0.67
C GLU A 33 -8.06 -2.07 -2.18
N GLY A 34 -7.38 -3.14 -2.60
CA GLY A 34 -7.22 -3.51 -4.02
C GLY A 34 -6.29 -2.57 -4.80
N LYS A 35 -5.49 -1.76 -4.11
CA LYS A 35 -4.53 -0.82 -4.73
C LYS A 35 -3.27 -1.49 -5.23
N VAL A 36 -2.90 -2.62 -4.62
CA VAL A 36 -1.77 -3.45 -5.06
C VAL A 36 -2.21 -4.89 -5.30
N GLN A 37 -1.70 -5.50 -6.35
CA GLN A 37 -1.96 -6.91 -6.64
C GLN A 37 -1.23 -7.81 -5.64
N ALA A 38 -2.01 -8.68 -4.99
CA ALA A 38 -1.46 -9.73 -4.16
C ALA A 38 -2.29 -11.01 -4.22
N VAL A 39 -1.62 -12.14 -4.02
CA VAL A 39 -2.20 -13.47 -3.98
C VAL A 39 -1.93 -14.10 -2.61
N LYS A 40 -2.99 -14.61 -1.98
CA LYS A 40 -2.86 -15.35 -0.72
C LYS A 40 -2.50 -16.81 -1.04
N ARG A 41 -1.31 -17.26 -0.64
CA ARG A 41 -0.84 -18.64 -0.83
C ARG A 41 -0.13 -19.16 0.41
N GLY A 42 -0.53 -20.33 0.91
CA GLY A 42 0.08 -20.96 2.08
C GLY A 42 -0.05 -20.15 3.38
N GLY A 43 -1.11 -19.35 3.51
CA GLY A 43 -1.31 -18.47 4.68
C GLY A 43 -0.54 -17.14 4.63
N ILE A 44 0.26 -16.92 3.60
CA ILE A 44 1.06 -15.70 3.40
C ILE A 44 0.50 -14.93 2.18
N PHE A 45 0.63 -13.61 2.22
CA PHE A 45 0.34 -12.74 1.07
C PHE A 45 1.60 -12.56 0.23
N TRP A 46 1.48 -12.88 -1.05
CA TRP A 46 2.49 -12.68 -2.07
C TRP A 46 2.07 -11.46 -2.89
N VAL A 47 2.89 -10.42 -2.88
CA VAL A 47 2.67 -9.16 -3.56
C VAL A 47 3.48 -9.16 -4.85
N ASP A 48 2.90 -8.63 -5.92
CA ASP A 48 3.64 -8.44 -7.17
C ASP A 48 4.64 -7.28 -7.02
N GLU A 49 5.91 -7.54 -7.31
CA GLU A 49 7.03 -6.59 -7.18
C GLU A 49 6.86 -5.36 -8.07
N GLU A 50 6.51 -5.56 -9.34
CA GLU A 50 6.32 -4.46 -10.29
C GLU A 50 5.16 -3.57 -9.87
N ASN A 51 4.07 -4.19 -9.40
CA ASN A 51 2.88 -3.48 -8.97
C ASN A 51 3.15 -2.63 -7.72
N VAL A 52 3.80 -3.18 -6.69
CA VAL A 52 4.11 -2.45 -5.46
C VAL A 52 5.13 -1.34 -5.71
N THR A 53 6.14 -1.60 -6.55
CA THR A 53 7.17 -0.61 -6.90
C THR A 53 6.58 0.51 -7.76
N GLY A 54 5.72 0.17 -8.72
CA GLY A 54 4.98 1.14 -9.53
C GLY A 54 4.10 2.04 -8.66
N TYR A 55 3.38 1.46 -7.69
CA TYR A 55 2.57 2.22 -6.74
C TYR A 55 3.42 3.14 -5.84
N ALA A 56 4.57 2.66 -5.34
CA ALA A 56 5.51 3.47 -4.55
C ALA A 56 6.08 4.64 -5.36
N ASN A 57 6.44 4.40 -6.62
CA ASN A 57 6.94 5.42 -7.54
C ASN A 57 5.85 6.46 -7.85
N GLU A 58 4.62 6.01 -8.10
CA GLU A 58 3.47 6.90 -8.31
C GLU A 58 3.18 7.74 -7.07
N MET A 59 3.22 7.17 -5.86
CA MET A 59 3.06 7.94 -4.62
C MET A 59 4.20 8.93 -4.37
N THR A 60 5.43 8.57 -4.74
CA THR A 60 6.59 9.49 -4.70
C THR A 60 6.38 10.65 -5.67
N ARG A 61 5.86 10.38 -6.88
CA ARG A 61 5.54 11.38 -7.89
C ARG A 61 4.38 12.30 -7.48
N LEU A 62 3.34 11.76 -6.85
CA LEU A 62 2.22 12.53 -6.30
C LEU A 62 2.67 13.40 -5.12
N GLY A 63 3.80 13.07 -4.49
CA GLY A 63 4.41 13.85 -3.42
C GLY A 63 3.60 13.87 -2.12
N PRO A 64 4.11 14.58 -1.08
CA PRO A 64 3.47 14.68 0.23
C PRO A 64 2.12 15.40 0.22
N ALA A 65 1.70 16.01 -0.90
CA ALA A 65 0.40 16.67 -1.06
C ALA A 65 -0.81 15.73 -0.87
N LYS A 66 -0.60 14.40 -0.94
CA LYS A 66 -1.63 13.39 -0.61
C LYS A 66 -1.73 13.14 0.89
N HIS A 67 -0.66 13.39 1.65
CA HIS A 67 -0.56 13.14 3.08
C HIS A 67 -0.55 14.46 3.86
N ASP A 68 -1.52 15.34 3.56
CA ASP A 68 -1.96 16.38 4.48
C ASP A 68 -3.02 15.78 5.43
N PRO A 69 -2.63 15.28 6.62
CA PRO A 69 -3.60 14.76 7.60
C PRO A 69 -4.58 15.83 8.09
N TRP A 70 -4.36 17.11 7.77
CA TRP A 70 -5.21 18.24 8.15
C TRP A 70 -6.26 18.64 7.11
N ARG A 71 -6.26 18.08 5.89
CA ARG A 71 -7.29 18.41 4.88
C ARG A 71 -8.56 17.55 5.00
N ALA A 72 -8.50 16.44 5.74
CA ALA A 72 -9.62 15.52 5.95
C ALA A 72 -10.39 15.82 7.27
N GLY A 73 -10.96 17.01 7.38
CA GLY A 73 -12.23 17.23 8.10
C GLY A 73 -12.40 16.76 9.55
N ALA A 74 -11.46 17.02 10.47
CA ALA A 74 -11.73 16.92 11.91
C ALA A 74 -10.88 17.96 12.66
N ARG A 75 -11.41 19.15 12.99
CA ARG A 75 -12.44 19.36 14.01
C ARG A 75 -13.34 20.54 13.61
N ARG A 76 -14.65 20.30 13.47
CA ARG A 76 -15.62 21.28 13.96
C ARG A 76 -16.00 20.82 15.35
N THR A 77 -15.24 21.21 16.36
CA THR A 77 -15.86 21.37 17.68
C THR A 77 -16.59 22.70 17.56
N GLY A 78 -17.90 22.61 17.37
CA GLY A 78 -18.78 23.67 17.83
C GLY A 78 -18.81 23.65 19.36
N GLU A 79 -19.39 24.73 19.87
CA GLU A 79 -19.92 24.93 21.22
C GLU A 79 -19.02 25.76 22.15
N GLY A 80 -19.54 26.95 22.45
CA GLY A 80 -18.91 27.96 23.28
C GLY A 80 -19.23 27.82 24.76
N ALA A 81 -18.44 28.55 25.53
CA ALA A 81 -18.58 29.03 26.91
C ALA A 81 -17.19 29.64 27.19
N GLU A 82 -16.99 30.89 27.57
CA GLU A 82 -17.78 31.91 28.24
C GLU A 82 -17.01 33.24 28.12
#